data_AF-A0AAU3FYV7-F1
#
_entry.id   AF-A0AAU3FYV7-F1
#
_cell.length_a   1.000
_cell.length_b   1.000
_cell.length_c   1.000
_cell.angle_alpha   90.00
_cell.angle_beta   90.00
_cell.angle_gamma   90.00
#
_symmetry.space_group_name_H-M   'P 1'
#
loop_
_entity.id
_entity.type
_entity.pdbx_description
1 polymer ?
#
loop_
_entity_poly.entity_id
_entity_poly.type
_entity_poly.pdbx_seq_one_letter_code
_entity_poly.pdbx_strand_id
1 'polypeptide(L)'
;MASDPLQVLFPLVVLLAVVLYGVLLARNGDLAAVVVSEGEVLIKPRGVFKVLSFRWSIRIPADAIAGVHVMDAGDLDPPGMRYGATLFPGLTAGTFIGPQGTSYWLAGRTRRSLRLELTDGPLNRIVVQVGDDPNALAVRIRNLVRDR
;
A
#
# COMPACT_ATOMS: atom_id res chain seq x y z
N MET A 1 2.67 24.20 -34.45
CA MET A 1 3.70 23.59 -33.57
C MET A 1 3.25 22.17 -33.28
N ALA A 2 3.66 21.19 -34.10
CA ALA A 2 3.38 19.79 -33.79
C ALA A 2 4.40 19.35 -32.74
N SER A 3 3.93 18.94 -31.56
CA SER A 3 4.78 18.29 -30.57
C SER A 3 5.37 17.02 -31.20
N ASP A 4 6.70 16.87 -31.15
CA ASP A 4 7.38 15.66 -31.63
C ASP A 4 6.76 14.44 -30.94
N PRO A 5 6.18 13.48 -31.69
CA PRO A 5 5.54 12.31 -31.10
C PRO A 5 6.49 11.54 -30.17
N LEU A 6 7.81 11.62 -30.39
CA LEU A 6 8.81 11.00 -29.50
C LEU A 6 8.87 11.65 -28.11
N GLN A 7 8.61 12.95 -27.98
CA GLN A 7 8.61 13.65 -26.67
C GLN A 7 7.43 13.23 -25.78
N VAL A 8 6.30 12.81 -26.37
CA VAL A 8 5.12 12.32 -25.63
C VAL A 8 5.17 10.81 -25.46
N LEU A 9 5.68 10.08 -26.45
CA LEU A 9 5.76 8.62 -26.42
C LEU A 9 6.78 8.13 -25.39
N PHE A 10 7.95 8.77 -25.30
CA PHE A 10 9.01 8.38 -24.37
C PHE A 10 8.55 8.35 -22.90
N PRO A 11 7.96 9.40 -22.31
CA PRO A 11 7.52 9.36 -20.91
C PRO A 11 6.40 8.33 -20.68
N LEU A 12 5.55 8.08 -21.68
CA LEU A 12 4.48 7.09 -21.59
C LEU A 12 5.04 5.65 -21.60
N VAL A 13 6.06 5.39 -22.42
CA VAL A 13 6.80 4.11 -22.43
C VAL A 13 7.53 3.88 -21.11
N VAL A 14 8.20 4.92 -20.58
CA VAL A 14 8.87 4.83 -19.27
C VAL A 14 7.86 4.55 -18.16
N LEU A 15 6.73 5.27 -18.14
CA LEU A 15 5.67 5.04 -17.16
C LEU A 15 5.14 3.60 -17.25
N LEU A 16 4.88 3.11 -18.46
CA LEU A 16 4.43 1.74 -18.68
C LEU A 16 5.47 0.72 -18.20
N ALA A 17 6.76 0.93 -18.50
CA ALA A 17 7.84 0.07 -18.04
C ALA A 17 7.93 0.04 -16.50
N VAL A 18 7.77 1.18 -15.83
CA VAL A 18 7.75 1.27 -14.36
C VAL A 18 6.56 0.51 -13.77
N VAL A 19 5.37 0.62 -14.38
CA VAL A 19 4.17 -0.12 -13.96
C VAL A 19 4.38 -1.62 -14.11
N LEU A 20 4.84 -2.08 -15.29
CA LEU A 20 5.08 -3.50 -15.56
C LEU A 20 6.16 -4.08 -14.64
N TYR A 21 7.24 -3.33 -14.40
CA TYR A 21 8.27 -3.70 -13.44
C TYR A 21 7.72 -3.80 -12.00
N GLY A 22 6.88 -2.84 -11.60
CA GLY A 22 6.17 -2.89 -10.31
C GLY A 22 5.29 -4.12 -10.17
N VAL A 23 4.54 -4.50 -11.21
CA VAL A 23 3.70 -5.71 -11.22
C VAL A 23 4.56 -6.97 -11.07
N LEU A 24 5.70 -7.04 -11.76
CA LEU A 24 6.63 -8.17 -11.65
C LEU A 24 7.15 -8.31 -10.21
N LEU A 25 7.58 -7.20 -9.60
CA LEU A 25 8.07 -7.18 -8.22
C LEU A 25 6.97 -7.54 -7.22
N ALA A 26 5.73 -7.11 -7.47
CA ALA A 26 4.60 -7.38 -6.57
C ALA A 26 4.23 -8.86 -6.44
N ARG A 27 4.66 -9.70 -7.38
CA ARG A 27 4.47 -11.15 -7.29
C ARG A 27 5.30 -11.79 -6.18
N ASN A 28 6.53 -11.30 -5.99
CA ASN A 28 7.53 -12.01 -5.20
C ASN A 28 8.24 -11.16 -4.14
N GLY A 29 7.85 -9.90 -3.95
CA GLY A 29 8.56 -8.97 -3.09
C GLY A 29 7.71 -8.26 -2.05
N ASP A 30 8.41 -7.66 -1.10
CA ASP A 30 7.83 -6.77 -0.10
C ASP A 30 7.56 -5.42 -0.74
N LEU A 31 6.31 -4.98 -0.69
CA LEU A 31 5.94 -3.71 -1.29
C LEU A 31 6.24 -2.55 -0.35
N ALA A 32 6.11 -2.78 0.96
CA ALA A 32 6.44 -1.82 2.01
C ALA A 32 7.29 -2.45 3.11
N ALA A 33 8.17 -1.64 3.69
CA ALA A 33 8.76 -1.91 4.99
C ALA A 33 7.85 -1.33 6.07
N VAL A 34 7.59 -2.12 7.12
CA VAL A 34 6.82 -1.68 8.29
C VAL A 34 7.76 -1.65 9.49
N VAL A 35 7.89 -0.48 10.09
CA VAL A 35 8.70 -0.26 11.28
C VAL A 35 7.74 0.05 12.42
N VAL A 36 7.78 -0.75 13.47
CA VAL A 36 6.99 -0.54 14.69
C VAL A 36 7.92 0.07 15.73
N SER A 37 7.61 1.29 16.16
CA SER A 37 8.37 2.06 17.16
C SER A 37 7.52 2.27 18.41
N GLU A 38 8.09 2.87 19.45
CA GLU A 38 7.34 3.27 20.64
C GLU A 38 6.26 4.29 20.27
N GLY A 39 4.99 3.88 20.37
CA GLY A 39 3.82 4.72 20.13
C GLY A 39 3.39 4.91 18.67
N GLU A 40 4.11 4.39 17.68
CA GLU A 40 3.72 4.55 16.27
C GLU A 40 4.13 3.38 15.35
N VAL A 41 3.39 3.25 14.25
CA VAL A 41 3.68 2.35 13.13
C VAL A 41 4.01 3.19 11.90
N LEU A 42 5.18 2.94 11.33
CA LEU A 42 5.69 3.61 10.14
C LEU A 42 5.71 2.65 8.95
N ILE A 43 4.93 2.98 7.93
CA ILE A 43 4.87 2.24 6.67
C ILE A 43 5.65 3.00 5.60
N LYS A 44 6.62 2.33 4.97
CA LYS A 44 7.49 2.89 3.92
C LYS A 44 7.41 2.04 2.65
N PRO A 45 6.75 2.52 1.58
CA PRO A 45 6.82 1.87 0.27
C PRO A 45 8.28 1.72 -0.21
N ARG A 46 8.59 0.62 -0.89
CA ARG A 46 9.96 0.31 -1.36
C ARG A 46 10.10 0.64 -2.86
N GLY A 47 11.27 1.14 -3.25
CA GLY A 47 11.64 1.35 -4.66
C GLY A 47 10.57 2.07 -5.49
N VAL A 48 10.17 1.45 -6.60
CA VAL A 48 9.19 1.98 -7.56
C VAL A 48 7.79 2.17 -6.96
N PHE A 49 7.46 1.47 -5.86
CA PHE A 49 6.15 1.57 -5.22
C PHE A 49 5.91 2.92 -4.55
N LYS A 50 6.97 3.68 -4.23
CA LYS A 50 6.85 5.08 -3.79
C LYS A 50 6.22 5.95 -4.86
N VAL A 51 6.67 5.77 -6.10
CA VAL A 51 6.17 6.49 -7.27
C VAL A 51 4.77 5.99 -7.62
N LEU A 52 4.58 4.67 -7.70
CA LEU A 52 3.29 4.07 -8.11
C LEU A 52 2.15 4.34 -7.13
N SER A 53 2.45 4.51 -5.84
CA SER A 53 1.44 4.80 -4.81
C SER A 53 1.34 6.28 -4.43
N PHE A 54 2.16 7.15 -5.02
CA PHE A 54 2.24 8.58 -4.69
C PHE A 54 2.44 8.88 -3.19
N ARG A 55 3.07 7.96 -2.45
CA ARG A 55 3.35 8.09 -1.01
C ARG A 55 4.77 7.63 -0.69
N TRP A 56 5.47 8.45 0.08
CA TRP A 56 6.85 8.16 0.53
C TRP A 56 6.90 7.42 1.85
N SER A 57 6.01 7.77 2.77
CA SER A 57 5.85 7.14 4.08
C SER A 57 4.49 7.48 4.67
N ILE A 58 4.00 6.64 5.56
CA ILE A 58 2.79 6.87 6.34
C ILE A 58 3.14 6.59 7.79
N ARG A 59 3.01 7.60 8.65
CA ARG A 59 3.12 7.46 10.10
C ARG A 59 1.73 7.31 10.68
N ILE A 60 1.56 6.34 11.55
CA ILE A 60 0.30 5.99 12.16
C ILE A 60 0.55 5.93 13.65
N PRO A 61 0.03 6.91 14.42
CA PRO A 61 -0.01 6.82 15.87
C PRO A 61 -0.70 5.52 16.32
N ALA A 62 -0.17 4.85 17.33
CA ALA A 62 -0.73 3.57 17.80
C ALA A 62 -2.16 3.73 18.37
N ASP A 63 -2.49 4.92 18.85
CA ASP A 63 -3.82 5.26 19.36
C ASP A 63 -4.90 5.28 18.26
N ALA A 64 -4.52 5.70 17.05
CA ALA A 64 -5.37 5.72 15.87
C ALA A 64 -5.62 4.33 15.25
N ILE A 65 -4.94 3.27 15.70
CA ILE A 65 -5.11 1.91 15.18
C ILE A 65 -6.27 1.21 15.92
N ALA A 66 -7.35 0.96 15.20
CA ALA A 66 -8.54 0.29 15.69
C ALA A 66 -8.43 -1.25 15.61
N GLY A 67 -7.75 -1.75 14.58
CA GLY A 67 -7.69 -3.18 14.30
C GLY A 67 -6.53 -3.57 13.37
N VAL A 68 -6.07 -4.81 13.52
CA VAL A 68 -4.93 -5.37 12.76
C VAL A 68 -5.26 -6.78 12.30
N HIS A 69 -5.35 -6.97 10.99
CA HIS A 69 -5.74 -8.22 10.35
C HIS A 69 -4.71 -8.66 9.31
N VAL A 70 -4.49 -9.97 9.21
CA VAL A 70 -3.74 -10.56 8.10
C VAL A 70 -4.77 -11.07 7.10
N MET A 71 -4.63 -10.65 5.86
CA MET A 71 -5.53 -10.98 4.77
C MET A 71 -4.80 -11.86 3.77
N ASP A 72 -5.43 -12.93 3.30
CA ASP A 72 -4.97 -13.64 2.12
C ASP A 72 -5.24 -12.83 0.85
N ALA A 73 -4.47 -13.08 -0.21
CA ALA A 73 -4.56 -12.28 -1.43
C ALA A 73 -5.94 -12.36 -2.12
N GLY A 74 -6.67 -13.46 -1.91
CA GLY A 74 -8.03 -13.66 -2.41
C GLY A 74 -9.13 -12.96 -1.60
N ASP A 75 -8.83 -12.59 -0.36
CA ASP A 75 -9.79 -11.98 0.59
C ASP A 75 -9.74 -10.44 0.55
N LEU A 76 -8.96 -9.89 -0.38
CA LEU A 76 -8.86 -8.45 -0.56
C LEU A 76 -10.09 -7.93 -1.29
N ASP A 77 -10.92 -7.20 -0.55
CA ASP A 77 -12.05 -6.45 -1.11
C ASP A 77 -11.60 -5.55 -2.26
N PRO A 78 -12.44 -5.31 -3.29
CA PRO A 78 -12.11 -4.37 -4.34
C PRO A 78 -11.80 -2.99 -3.74
N PRO A 79 -10.66 -2.37 -4.10
CA PRO A 79 -10.41 -1.01 -3.69
C PRO A 79 -11.46 -0.11 -4.35
N GLY A 80 -11.95 0.89 -3.62
CA GLY A 80 -13.01 1.80 -4.09
C GLY A 80 -12.61 2.64 -5.32
N MET A 81 -13.17 3.84 -5.46
CA MET A 81 -12.81 4.75 -6.54
C MET A 81 -11.34 5.20 -6.41
N ARG A 82 -10.59 5.14 -7.52
CA ARG A 82 -9.17 5.53 -7.56
C ARG A 82 -9.01 7.03 -7.26
N TYR A 83 -8.13 7.38 -6.34
CA TYR A 83 -7.77 8.76 -6.03
C TYR A 83 -6.24 8.89 -5.87
N GLY A 84 -5.54 9.23 -6.96
CA GLY A 84 -4.07 9.24 -6.96
C GLY A 84 -3.49 7.83 -6.77
N ALA A 85 -3.89 6.89 -7.64
CA ALA A 85 -3.53 5.49 -7.52
C ALA A 85 -3.24 4.83 -8.87
N THR A 86 -2.30 3.90 -8.84
CA THR A 86 -2.08 2.89 -9.88
C THR A 86 -2.89 1.64 -9.53
N LEU A 87 -3.92 1.35 -10.32
CA LEU A 87 -4.55 0.04 -10.28
C LEU A 87 -4.34 -0.63 -11.65
N PHE A 88 -3.53 -1.67 -11.62
CA PHE A 88 -3.13 -2.46 -12.78
C PHE A 88 -3.38 -3.94 -12.47
N PRO A 89 -3.72 -4.79 -13.46
CA PRO A 89 -3.83 -6.22 -13.23
C PRO A 89 -2.58 -6.79 -12.53
N GLY A 90 -2.74 -7.23 -11.28
CA GLY A 90 -1.66 -7.77 -10.46
C GLY A 90 -1.08 -6.83 -9.40
N LEU A 91 -1.42 -5.53 -9.41
CA LEU A 91 -0.95 -4.53 -8.45
C LEU A 91 -2.00 -3.45 -8.16
N THR A 92 -2.29 -3.24 -6.88
CA THR A 92 -3.07 -2.12 -6.37
C THR A 92 -2.16 -1.25 -5.51
N ALA A 93 -1.87 -0.02 -5.97
CA ALA A 93 -0.98 0.91 -5.30
C ALA A 93 -1.55 2.33 -5.29
N GLY A 94 -1.70 2.94 -4.11
CA GLY A 94 -2.15 4.33 -3.95
C GLY A 94 -3.39 4.47 -3.08
N THR A 95 -4.04 5.63 -3.19
CA THR A 95 -5.19 5.97 -2.34
C THR A 95 -6.51 5.75 -3.09
N PHE A 96 -7.51 5.25 -2.39
CA PHE A 96 -8.82 4.91 -2.92
C PHE A 96 -9.91 5.39 -1.97
N ILE A 97 -11.01 5.87 -2.51
CA ILE A 97 -12.16 6.36 -1.74
C ILE A 97 -13.31 5.39 -1.98
N GLY A 98 -13.83 4.80 -0.91
CA GLY A 98 -14.95 3.86 -0.98
C GLY A 98 -16.03 4.17 0.06
N PRO A 99 -17.08 3.34 0.11
CA PRO A 99 -18.18 3.50 1.07
C PRO A 99 -17.73 3.47 2.53
N GLN A 100 -16.63 2.77 2.82
CA GLN A 100 -16.04 2.65 4.16
C GLN A 100 -14.99 3.75 4.44
N GLY A 101 -14.90 4.76 3.57
CA GLY A 101 -13.96 5.88 3.71
C GLY A 101 -12.73 5.77 2.82
N THR A 102 -11.68 6.49 3.19
CA THR A 102 -10.44 6.59 2.41
C THR A 102 -9.48 5.48 2.82
N SER A 103 -8.95 4.75 1.85
CA SER A 103 -8.05 3.63 2.07
C SER A 103 -6.77 3.78 1.26
N TYR A 104 -5.63 3.45 1.87
CA TYR A 104 -4.36 3.34 1.16
C TYR A 104 -4.05 1.86 0.90
N TRP A 105 -3.69 1.56 -0.33
CA TRP A 105 -3.39 0.21 -0.78
C TRP A 105 -1.98 0.14 -1.34
N LEU A 106 -1.27 -0.91 -0.97
CA LEU A 106 -0.04 -1.31 -1.60
C LEU A 106 0.05 -2.84 -1.54
N ALA A 107 -0.72 -3.50 -2.40
CA ALA A 107 -0.89 -4.95 -2.39
C ALA A 107 -0.84 -5.53 -3.82
N GLY A 108 -0.18 -6.67 -3.95
CA GLY A 108 -0.27 -7.55 -5.11
C GLY A 108 -1.39 -8.58 -4.96
N ARG A 109 -1.49 -9.52 -5.91
CA ARG A 109 -2.54 -10.57 -5.94
C ARG A 109 -2.09 -11.95 -5.47
N THR A 110 -0.86 -12.09 -4.98
CA THR A 110 -0.23 -13.41 -4.77
C THR A 110 0.21 -13.66 -3.34
N ARG A 111 0.29 -12.62 -2.51
CA ARG A 111 0.79 -12.72 -1.14
C ARG A 111 -0.16 -12.12 -0.14
N ARG A 112 0.01 -12.56 1.11
CA ARG A 112 -0.71 -12.04 2.25
C ARG A 112 -0.39 -10.58 2.48
N SER A 113 -1.39 -9.85 2.95
CA SER A 113 -1.31 -8.43 3.24
C SER A 113 -1.71 -8.16 4.69
N LEU A 114 -1.10 -7.14 5.29
CA LEU A 114 -1.51 -6.59 6.56
C LEU A 114 -2.57 -5.52 6.30
N ARG A 115 -3.72 -5.63 6.94
CA ARG A 115 -4.80 -4.65 6.95
C ARG A 115 -4.85 -3.98 8.32
N LEU A 116 -4.71 -2.66 8.34
CA LEU A 116 -4.90 -1.81 9.51
C LEU A 116 -6.21 -1.05 9.33
N GLU A 117 -7.11 -1.16 10.31
CA GLU A 117 -8.27 -0.28 10.43
C GLU A 117 -7.89 0.88 11.35
N LEU A 118 -8.26 2.10 10.96
CA LEU A 118 -7.89 3.33 11.64
C LEU A 118 -9.16 4.08 12.09
N THR A 119 -9.15 4.63 13.30
CA THR A 119 -10.26 5.46 13.82
C THR A 119 -10.11 6.93 13.50
N ASP A 120 -8.87 7.42 13.36
CA ASP A 120 -8.57 8.84 13.25
C ASP A 120 -7.69 9.19 12.04
N GLY A 121 -7.90 10.40 11.54
CA GLY A 121 -7.11 10.98 10.45
C GLY A 121 -7.70 10.78 9.05
N PRO A 122 -6.91 11.07 8.00
CA PRO A 122 -7.40 11.12 6.62
C PRO A 122 -7.56 9.74 5.95
N LEU A 123 -7.12 8.66 6.62
CA LEU A 123 -7.22 7.30 6.15
C LEU A 123 -8.00 6.49 7.18
N ASN A 124 -8.97 5.71 6.72
CA ASN A 124 -9.74 4.76 7.53
C ASN A 124 -9.13 3.36 7.47
N ARG A 125 -8.40 3.05 6.40
CA ARG A 125 -7.81 1.73 6.18
C ARG A 125 -6.47 1.81 5.49
N ILE A 126 -5.56 0.92 5.87
CA ILE A 126 -4.30 0.69 5.16
C ILE A 126 -4.16 -0.81 4.87
N VAL A 127 -3.95 -1.17 3.61
CA VAL A 127 -3.67 -2.55 3.18
C VAL A 127 -2.30 -2.59 2.53
N VAL A 128 -1.36 -3.34 3.13
CA VAL A 128 0.02 -3.43 2.63
C VAL A 128 0.51 -4.87 2.57
N GLN A 129 1.03 -5.26 1.41
CA GLN A 129 1.78 -6.50 1.27
C GLN A 129 3.14 -6.33 1.93
N VAL A 130 3.35 -7.12 2.98
CA VAL A 130 4.57 -7.16 3.79
C VAL A 130 5.30 -8.48 3.55
N GLY A 131 6.54 -8.57 4.05
CA GLY A 131 7.39 -9.74 3.84
C GLY A 131 7.00 -10.99 4.61
N ASP A 132 7.98 -11.85 4.82
CA ASP A 132 7.76 -13.30 4.99
C ASP A 132 6.82 -13.71 6.13
N ASP A 133 6.71 -12.89 7.19
CA ASP A 133 5.80 -13.16 8.31
C ASP A 133 4.86 -11.99 8.67
N PRO A 134 3.71 -11.85 7.96
CA PRO A 134 2.69 -10.86 8.31
C PRO A 134 2.03 -11.13 9.67
N ASN A 135 2.05 -12.38 10.17
CA ASN A 135 1.43 -12.70 11.46
C ASN A 135 2.29 -12.21 12.62
N ALA A 136 3.60 -12.45 12.58
CA ALA A 136 4.51 -11.91 13.58
C ALA A 136 4.45 -10.38 13.63
N LEU A 137 4.38 -9.73 12.45
CA LEU A 137 4.21 -8.28 12.39
C LEU A 137 2.87 -7.83 12.99
N ALA A 138 1.76 -8.52 12.67
CA ALA A 138 0.45 -8.22 13.22
C ALA A 138 0.43 -8.35 14.76
N VAL A 139 1.03 -9.42 15.30
CA VAL A 139 1.17 -9.62 16.76
C VAL A 139 1.95 -8.47 17.38
N ARG A 140 3.07 -8.06 16.78
CA ARG A 140 3.89 -6.95 17.28
C ARG A 140 3.12 -5.62 17.32
N ILE A 141 2.32 -5.31 16.29
CA ILE A 141 1.48 -4.11 16.27
C ILE A 141 0.36 -4.22 17.31
N ARG A 142 -0.29 -5.38 17.45
CA ARG A 142 -1.35 -5.57 18.45
C ARG A 142 -0.83 -5.39 19.87
N ASN A 143 0.37 -5.87 20.17
CA ASN A 143 1.00 -5.66 21.49
C ASN A 143 1.24 -4.17 21.75
N LEU A 144 1.80 -3.45 20.77
CA LEU A 144 1.95 -1.99 20.85
C LEU A 144 0.62 -1.27 21.14
N VAL A 145 -0.46 -1.72 20.50
CA VAL A 145 -1.82 -1.16 20.66
C VAL A 145 -2.46 -1.61 21.99
N ARG A 146 -1.94 -2.63 22.67
CA ARG A 146 -2.46 -3.11 23.95
C ARG A 146 -1.74 -2.49 25.15
N ASP A 147 -0.44 -2.25 25.04
CA ASP A 147 0.41 -1.77 26.13
C ASP A 147 0.31 -0.25 26.37
N ARG A 148 -0.81 0.36 25.95
CA ARG A 148 -1.14 1.78 26.06
C ARG A 148 -2.20 2.03 27.12
#